data_AF-A0AAV6B1S1-F1
#
_entry.id   AF-A0AAV6B1S1-F1
#
_cell.length_a   1.000
_cell.length_b   1.000
_cell.length_c   1.000
_cell.angle_alpha   90.00
_cell.angle_beta   90.00
_cell.angle_gamma   90.00
#
_symmetry.space_group_name_H-M   'P 1'
#
loop_
_entity.id
_entity.type
_entity.pdbx_description
1 polymer ?
#
loop_
_entity_poly.entity_id
_entity_poly.type
_entity_poly.pdbx_seq_one_letter_code
_entity_poly.pdbx_strand_id
1 'polypeptide(L)'
;CEVSGRRLWGLFAQRFGTAEKFFGEHFVVNYCPLVFMEESGRNATPDKLPKREVEQLFAACDAHLARVVEILKPQWLIGIGGFAFARVQIIAGPRPRLQIAQILHPSPASPAANRNWAGIVTKQLQASGVWPQS
;
A
#
# COMPACT_ATOMS: atom_id res chain seq x y z
N CYS A 1 6.39 19.25 -0.93
CA CYS A 1 5.28 18.44 -1.47
C CYS A 1 5.72 16.98 -1.50
N GLU A 2 4.89 16.05 -1.04
CA GLU A 2 5.27 14.65 -0.85
C GLU A 2 5.55 13.93 -2.19
N VAL A 3 6.79 13.50 -2.43
CA VAL A 3 7.23 12.89 -3.70
C VAL A 3 6.56 11.52 -3.93
N SER A 4 6.32 10.77 -2.86
CA SER A 4 5.68 9.45 -2.88
C SER A 4 4.26 9.51 -3.43
N GLY A 5 3.43 10.40 -2.87
CA GLY A 5 2.05 10.60 -3.31
C GLY A 5 1.96 11.08 -4.76
N ARG A 6 2.84 12.00 -5.17
CA ARG A 6 2.87 12.48 -6.57
C ARG A 6 3.14 11.36 -7.57
N ARG A 7 4.04 10.44 -7.25
CA ARG A 7 4.35 9.28 -8.12
C ARG A 7 3.18 8.30 -8.22
N LEU A 8 2.59 7.96 -7.07
CA LEU A 8 1.44 7.07 -6.99
C LEU A 8 0.26 7.61 -7.82
N TRP A 9 -0.18 8.82 -7.50
CA TRP A 9 -1.34 9.42 -8.15
C TRP A 9 -1.06 9.83 -9.60
N GLY A 10 0.18 10.17 -9.94
CA GLY A 10 0.60 10.42 -11.31
C GLY A 10 0.44 9.19 -12.22
N LEU A 11 0.82 8.00 -11.75
CA LEU A 11 0.63 6.75 -12.49
C LEU A 11 -0.87 6.48 -12.73
N PHE A 12 -1.70 6.58 -11.69
CA PHE A 12 -3.13 6.30 -11.82
C PHE A 12 -3.84 7.35 -12.68
N ALA A 13 -3.48 8.62 -12.57
CA ALA A 13 -3.98 9.66 -13.46
C ALA A 13 -3.63 9.37 -14.93
N GLN A 14 -2.38 8.96 -15.21
CA GLN A 14 -1.95 8.60 -16.56
C GLN A 14 -2.72 7.39 -17.12
N ARG A 15 -2.98 6.37 -16.30
CA ARG A 15 -3.63 5.13 -16.74
C ARG A 15 -5.16 5.26 -16.87
N PHE A 16 -5.81 5.92 -15.92
CA PHE A 16 -7.28 5.96 -15.83
C PHE A 16 -7.87 7.27 -16.36
N GLY A 17 -7.09 8.33 -16.46
CA GLY A 17 -7.52 9.65 -16.95
C GLY A 17 -8.36 10.45 -15.95
N THR A 18 -9.32 9.82 -15.27
CA THR A 18 -10.16 10.46 -14.25
C THR A 18 -10.18 9.65 -12.95
N ALA A 19 -10.52 10.32 -11.84
CA ALA A 19 -10.62 9.70 -10.54
C ALA A 19 -11.76 8.67 -10.50
N GLU A 20 -12.88 8.94 -11.14
CA GLU A 20 -14.07 8.07 -11.18
C GLU A 20 -13.74 6.73 -11.85
N LYS A 21 -12.96 6.75 -12.93
CA LYS A 21 -12.50 5.53 -13.61
C LYS A 21 -11.57 4.70 -12.73
N PHE A 22 -10.75 5.33 -11.90
CA PHE A 22 -9.89 4.63 -10.95
C PHE A 22 -10.72 4.06 -9.79
N PHE A 23 -11.49 4.92 -9.10
CA PHE A 23 -12.24 4.54 -7.90
C PHE A 23 -13.46 3.66 -8.17
N GLY A 24 -13.87 3.50 -9.43
CA GLY A 24 -14.89 2.53 -9.82
C GLY A 24 -14.48 1.07 -9.53
N GLU A 25 -13.18 0.77 -9.54
CA GLU A 25 -12.65 -0.59 -9.30
C GLU A 25 -11.50 -0.64 -8.29
N HIS A 26 -10.95 0.51 -7.87
CA HIS A 26 -9.76 0.58 -7.01
C HIS A 26 -10.04 1.41 -5.75
N PHE A 27 -9.39 1.02 -4.65
CA PHE A 27 -9.42 1.77 -3.39
C PHE A 27 -8.03 1.79 -2.78
N VAL A 28 -7.62 2.94 -2.22
CA VAL A 28 -6.31 3.10 -1.58
C VAL A 28 -6.52 3.47 -0.12
N VAL A 29 -5.89 2.73 0.78
CA VAL A 29 -5.98 2.94 2.23
C VAL A 29 -4.61 2.76 2.86
N ASN A 30 -4.31 3.58 3.86
CA ASN A 30 -3.14 3.36 4.71
C ASN A 30 -3.44 2.25 5.72
N TYR A 31 -2.48 1.34 5.91
CA TYR A 31 -2.58 0.30 6.93
C TYR A 31 -2.78 0.89 8.33
N CYS A 32 -1.97 1.90 8.67
CA CYS A 32 -2.07 2.67 9.90
C CYS A 32 -2.45 4.13 9.57
N PRO A 33 -3.52 4.68 10.15
CA PRO A 33 -3.91 6.08 9.92
C PRO A 33 -3.07 7.08 10.72
N LEU A 34 -2.24 6.61 11.65
CA LEU A 34 -1.44 7.44 12.53
C LEU A 34 -0.03 7.70 11.98
N VAL A 35 0.45 8.93 12.19
CA VAL A 35 1.85 9.32 12.03
C VAL A 35 2.43 9.67 13.39
N PHE A 36 3.62 9.17 13.71
CA PHE A 36 4.31 9.46 14.96
C PHE A 36 5.46 10.43 14.68
N MET A 37 5.65 11.42 15.54
CA MET A 37 6.71 12.40 15.39
C MET A 37 7.55 12.45 16.65
N GLU A 38 8.87 12.53 16.49
CA GLU A 38 9.78 12.87 17.58
C GLU A 38 9.61 14.35 17.96
N GLU A 39 10.09 14.76 19.14
CA GLU A 39 10.06 16.17 19.58
C GLU A 39 10.73 17.12 18.58
N SER A 40 11.72 16.61 17.83
CA SER A 40 12.40 17.33 16.74
C SER A 40 11.52 17.59 15.49
N GLY A 41 10.29 17.06 15.45
CA GLY A 41 9.41 17.07 14.28
C GLY A 41 9.76 16.03 13.21
N ARG A 42 10.76 15.18 13.47
CA ARG A 42 11.14 14.09 12.57
C ARG A 42 10.14 12.94 12.67
N ASN A 43 9.77 12.34 11.54
CA ASN A 43 8.92 11.16 11.51
C ASN A 43 9.56 10.00 12.31
N ALA A 44 8.84 9.52 13.32
CA ALA A 44 9.18 8.34 14.10
C ALA A 44 8.52 7.14 13.43
N THR A 45 9.32 6.27 12.82
CA THR A 45 8.83 5.00 12.30
C THR A 45 8.50 4.05 13.47
N PRO A 46 7.52 3.15 13.34
CA PRO A 46 7.09 2.29 14.44
C PRO A 46 8.23 1.46 15.08
N ASP A 47 9.29 1.15 14.34
CA ASP A 47 10.53 0.53 14.84
C ASP A 47 11.25 1.29 15.95
N LYS A 48 10.95 2.59 16.15
CA LYS A 48 11.51 3.41 17.23
C LYS A 48 10.63 3.49 18.48
N LEU A 49 9.43 2.91 18.44
CA LEU A 49 8.50 2.91 19.57
C LEU A 49 8.74 1.69 20.48
N PRO A 50 8.36 1.76 21.77
CA PRO A 50 8.42 0.62 22.68
C PRO A 50 7.68 -0.58 22.09
N LYS A 51 8.30 -1.77 22.14
CA LYS A 51 7.78 -3.00 21.50
C LYS A 51 6.30 -3.27 21.82
N ARG A 52 5.91 -3.10 23.10
CA ARG A 52 4.53 -3.30 23.56
C ARG A 52 3.54 -2.34 22.88
N GLU A 53 3.92 -1.08 22.68
CA GLU A 53 3.08 -0.09 22.01
C GLU A 53 2.95 -0.40 20.53
N VAL A 54 4.03 -0.83 19.88
CA VAL A 54 4.02 -1.27 18.48
C VAL A 54 3.10 -2.47 18.28
N GLU A 55 3.16 -3.45 19.16
CA GLU A 55 2.29 -4.64 19.10
C GLU A 55 0.81 -4.25 19.22
N GLN A 56 0.45 -3.37 20.16
CA GLN A 56 -0.91 -2.87 20.32
C GLN A 56 -1.38 -2.04 19.11
N LEU A 57 -0.51 -1.16 18.60
CA LEU A 57 -0.77 -0.39 17.39
C LEU A 57 -1.03 -1.29 16.20
N PHE A 58 -0.17 -2.29 15.99
CA PHE A 58 -0.29 -3.21 14.87
C PHE A 58 -1.52 -4.11 14.98
N ALA A 59 -1.91 -4.53 16.19
CA ALA A 59 -3.16 -5.25 16.39
C ALA A 59 -4.39 -4.40 16.02
N ALA A 60 -4.39 -3.11 16.39
CA ALA A 60 -5.47 -2.19 16.01
C ALA A 60 -5.53 -1.94 14.49
N CYS A 61 -4.37 -1.73 13.86
CA CYS A 61 -4.26 -1.52 12.41
C CYS A 61 -4.62 -2.78 11.60
N ASP A 62 -4.28 -3.97 12.10
CA ASP A 62 -4.73 -5.24 11.52
C ASP A 62 -6.24 -5.36 11.56
N ALA A 63 -6.85 -5.10 12.72
CA ALA A 63 -8.31 -5.14 12.87
C ALA A 63 -9.00 -4.14 11.92
N HIS A 64 -8.44 -2.94 11.77
CA HIS A 64 -8.89 -1.95 10.80
C HIS A 64 -8.80 -2.47 9.36
N LEU A 65 -7.65 -2.98 8.92
CA LEU A 65 -7.48 -3.46 7.56
C LEU A 65 -8.37 -4.68 7.28
N ALA A 66 -8.50 -5.61 8.23
CA ALA A 66 -9.43 -6.74 8.12
C ALA A 66 -10.86 -6.25 7.89
N ARG A 67 -11.30 -5.24 8.65
CA ARG A 67 -12.63 -4.67 8.51
C ARG A 67 -12.85 -4.01 7.16
N VAL A 68 -11.86 -3.30 6.63
CA VAL A 68 -11.91 -2.70 5.29
C VAL A 68 -12.08 -3.80 4.22
N VAL A 69 -11.31 -4.89 4.32
CA VAL A 69 -11.38 -6.03 3.38
C VAL A 69 -12.75 -6.72 3.45
N GLU A 70 -13.34 -6.87 4.64
CA GLU A 70 -14.68 -7.44 4.81
C GLU A 70 -15.79 -6.60 4.16
N ILE A 71 -15.66 -5.27 4.23
CA ILE A 71 -16.64 -4.33 3.68
C ILE A 71 -16.52 -4.27 2.15
N LEU A 72 -15.31 -4.06 1.65
CA LEU A 72 -15.05 -3.84 0.22
C LEU A 72 -15.06 -5.14 -0.58
N LYS A 73 -14.83 -6.29 0.07
CA LYS A 73 -14.77 -7.62 -0.55
C LYS A 73 -13.91 -7.63 -1.83
N PRO A 74 -12.67 -7.13 -1.80
CA PRO A 74 -11.86 -7.03 -3.00
C PRO A 74 -11.44 -8.41 -3.51
N GLN A 75 -11.24 -8.53 -4.82
CA GLN A 75 -10.55 -9.68 -5.40
C GLN A 75 -9.04 -9.63 -5.12
N TRP A 76 -8.47 -8.42 -5.13
CA TRP A 76 -7.04 -8.18 -4.97
C TRP A 76 -6.75 -7.29 -3.77
N LEU A 77 -5.77 -7.69 -2.94
CA LEU A 77 -5.20 -6.86 -1.89
C LEU A 77 -3.71 -6.64 -2.16
N ILE A 78 -3.33 -5.39 -2.40
CA ILE A 78 -2.01 -5.04 -2.94
C ILE A 78 -1.19 -4.30 -1.89
N GLY A 79 -0.06 -4.88 -1.49
CA GLY A 79 0.89 -4.25 -0.57
C GLY A 79 1.83 -3.29 -1.30
N ILE A 80 1.79 -2.00 -0.95
CA ILE A 80 2.74 -1.00 -1.45
C ILE A 80 4.00 -1.03 -0.58
N GLY A 81 5.05 -1.69 -1.07
CA GLY A 81 6.27 -1.95 -0.30
C GLY A 81 6.21 -3.20 0.57
N GLY A 82 7.38 -3.60 1.10
CA GLY A 82 7.55 -4.85 1.85
C GLY A 82 6.75 -4.90 3.16
N PHE A 83 6.76 -3.82 3.93
CA PHE A 83 6.01 -3.75 5.19
C PHE A 83 4.51 -3.94 4.97
N ALA A 84 3.92 -3.18 4.05
CA ALA A 84 2.49 -3.30 3.75
C ALA A 84 2.13 -4.70 3.23
N PHE A 85 2.98 -5.28 2.38
CA PHE A 85 2.75 -6.64 1.88
C PHE A 85 2.76 -7.70 2.99
N ALA A 86 3.69 -7.60 3.95
CA ALA A 86 3.71 -8.50 5.10
C ALA A 86 2.41 -8.43 5.93
N ARG A 87 1.83 -7.22 6.10
CA ARG A 87 0.53 -7.06 6.77
C ARG A 87 -0.62 -7.63 5.93
N VAL A 88 -0.60 -7.39 4.63
CA VAL A 88 -1.55 -7.97 3.67
C VAL A 88 -1.56 -9.51 3.73
N GLN A 89 -0.39 -10.16 3.85
CA GLN A 89 -0.30 -11.61 3.99
C GLN A 89 -0.99 -12.12 5.26
N ILE A 90 -0.79 -11.44 6.39
CA ILE A 90 -1.45 -11.77 7.67
C ILE A 90 -2.96 -11.63 7.53
N ILE A 91 -3.43 -10.50 6.99
CA ILE A 91 -4.87 -10.22 6.85
C ILE A 91 -5.52 -11.15 5.84
N ALA A 92 -4.86 -11.49 4.72
CA ALA A 92 -5.42 -12.37 3.73
C ALA A 92 -5.67 -13.77 4.30
N GLY A 93 -4.74 -14.30 5.11
CA GLY A 93 -4.86 -15.62 5.70
C GLY A 93 -5.16 -16.70 4.64
N PRO A 94 -5.85 -17.80 5.01
CA PRO A 94 -6.16 -18.87 4.07
C PRO A 94 -7.43 -18.58 3.23
N ARG A 95 -7.65 -17.34 2.77
CA ARG A 95 -8.84 -16.99 1.95
C ARG A 95 -8.58 -17.31 0.47
N PRO A 96 -9.18 -18.36 -0.10
CA PRO A 96 -8.85 -18.82 -1.46
C PRO A 96 -9.28 -17.83 -2.57
N ARG A 97 -10.23 -16.93 -2.29
CA ARG A 97 -10.74 -15.95 -3.24
C ARG A 97 -10.02 -14.60 -3.20
N LEU A 98 -9.22 -14.35 -2.17
CA LEU A 98 -8.51 -13.09 -2.00
C LEU A 98 -7.08 -13.25 -2.51
N GLN A 99 -6.79 -12.64 -3.65
CA GLN A 99 -5.47 -12.66 -4.26
C GLN A 99 -4.63 -11.52 -3.66
N ILE A 100 -3.34 -11.75 -3.47
CA ILE A 100 -2.42 -10.75 -2.93
C ILE A 100 -1.29 -10.48 -3.91
N ALA A 101 -0.86 -9.22 -3.99
CA ALA A 101 0.29 -8.82 -4.80
C ALA A 101 1.14 -7.80 -4.04
N GLN A 102 2.41 -7.70 -4.42
CA GLN A 102 3.34 -6.70 -3.91
C GLN A 102 3.77 -5.77 -5.04
N ILE A 103 3.76 -4.46 -4.79
CA ILE A 103 4.35 -3.47 -5.68
C ILE A 103 5.44 -2.66 -4.98
N LEU A 104 6.34 -2.07 -5.77
CA LEU A 104 7.41 -1.22 -5.26
C LEU A 104 6.84 0.01 -4.54
N HIS A 105 7.41 0.39 -3.39
CA HIS A 105 7.02 1.62 -2.69
C HIS A 105 7.53 2.87 -3.44
N PRO A 106 6.72 3.94 -3.59
CA PRO A 106 7.09 5.14 -4.36
C PRO A 106 8.14 6.05 -3.70
N SER A 107 8.69 5.67 -2.54
CA SER A 107 9.54 6.53 -1.71
C SER A 107 10.86 6.87 -2.42
N PRO A 108 11.34 8.12 -2.33
CA PRO A 108 12.64 8.50 -2.87
C PRO A 108 13.81 7.77 -2.20
N ALA A 109 13.61 7.18 -1.02
CA ALA A 109 14.61 6.37 -0.34
C ALA A 109 14.96 5.08 -1.10
N SER A 110 14.14 4.64 -2.06
CA SER A 110 14.45 3.49 -2.91
C SER A 110 15.13 3.94 -4.21
N PRO A 111 16.39 3.52 -4.49
CA PRO A 111 17.05 3.84 -5.75
C PRO A 111 16.29 3.36 -7.00
N ALA A 112 15.54 2.25 -6.88
CA ALA A 112 14.71 1.74 -7.96
C ALA A 112 13.52 2.67 -8.28
N ALA A 113 12.90 3.27 -7.26
CA ALA A 113 11.78 4.18 -7.43
C ALA A 113 12.18 5.51 -8.10
N ASN A 114 13.44 5.91 -7.98
CA ASN A 114 13.93 7.16 -8.57
C ASN A 114 14.15 7.09 -10.09
N ARG A 115 14.26 5.89 -10.66
CA ARG A 115 14.50 5.71 -12.11
C ARG A 115 13.22 5.68 -12.93
N ASN A 116 12.34 4.71 -12.65
CA ASN A 116 11.08 4.55 -13.37
C ASN A 116 10.05 3.79 -12.53
N TRP A 117 9.60 4.41 -11.43
CA TRP A 117 8.64 3.77 -10.53
C TRP A 117 7.35 3.33 -11.26
N ALA A 118 6.77 4.22 -12.09
CA ALA A 118 5.55 3.96 -12.83
C ALA A 118 5.66 2.74 -13.77
N GLY A 119 6.75 2.65 -14.52
CA GLY A 119 7.00 1.51 -15.40
C GLY A 119 7.26 0.21 -14.64
N ILE A 120 7.98 0.25 -13.52
CA ILE A 120 8.22 -0.93 -12.68
C ILE A 120 6.91 -1.45 -12.10
N VAL A 121 6.10 -0.57 -11.50
CA VAL A 121 4.83 -0.96 -10.88
C VAL A 121 3.82 -1.46 -11.91
N THR A 122 3.78 -0.86 -13.11
CA THR A 122 2.94 -1.37 -14.21
C THR A 122 3.30 -2.81 -14.55
N LYS A 123 4.60 -3.12 -14.71
CA LYS A 123 5.06 -4.49 -14.97
C LYS A 123 4.72 -5.45 -13.83
N GLN A 124 4.85 -5.02 -12.57
CA GLN A 124 4.50 -5.84 -11.40
C GLN A 124 3.00 -6.15 -11.35
N LEU A 125 2.14 -5.17 -11.65
CA LEU A 125 0.68 -5.35 -11.67
C LEU A 125 0.24 -6.23 -12.84
N GLN A 126 0.91 -6.15 -13.99
CA GLN A 126 0.66 -7.04 -15.12
C GLN A 126 1.14 -8.47 -14.86
N ALA A 127 2.34 -8.64 -14.30
CA ALA A 127 2.90 -9.95 -13.98
C ALA A 127 2.10 -10.68 -12.89
N SER A 128 1.49 -9.95 -11.96
CA SER A 128 0.59 -10.51 -10.95
C SER A 128 -0.81 -10.81 -11.51
N GLY A 129 -1.16 -10.33 -12.70
CA GLY A 129 -2.50 -10.49 -13.28
C GLY A 129 -3.56 -9.54 -12.69
N VAL A 130 -3.15 -8.57 -11.87
CA VAL A 130 -4.04 -7.48 -11.41
C VAL A 130 -4.48 -6.64 -12.60
N TRP A 131 -3.55 -6.35 -13.51
CA TRP A 131 -3.81 -5.60 -14.73
C TRP A 131 -3.63 -6.49 -15.97
N PRO A 132 -4.42 -6.27 -17.03
CA PRO A 132 -4.22 -6.97 -18.28
C PRO A 132 -2.84 -6.65 -18.87
N GLN A 133 -2.23 -7.66 -19.50
CA GLN A 133 -1.06 -7.45 -20.34
C GLN A 133 -1.49 -6.60 -21.55
N SER A 134 -0.79 -5.49 -21.77
CA SER A 134 -1.04 -4.59 -22.90
C SER A 134 -0.49 -5.16 -24.19
#